data_AF-A0A941F1W8-F1
#
_entry.id   AF-A0A941F1W8-F1
#
_cell.length_a   1.000
_cell.length_b   1.000
_cell.length_c   1.000
_cell.angle_alpha   90.00
_cell.angle_beta   90.00
_cell.angle_gamma   90.00
#
_symmetry.space_group_name_H-M   'P 1'
#
loop_
_entity.id
_entity.type
_entity.pdbx_description
1 polymer ?
#
loop_
_entity_poly.entity_id
_entity_poly.type
_entity_poly.pdbx_seq_one_letter_code
_entity_poly.pdbx_strand_id
1 'polypeptide(L)'
;LSLASYTLVALRRRSNVSSESAMKYFILGALASGLLLYGMSMLYGATGSLELGKVFDAIKNGEINKTILVFGVVFIVAGLGFKLGVAPFHMWVPDVYQGSPTAVTLLIAGAPKVAAFAMTLRILVEGLLPLAFDWQNMLIV
;
A
#
# COMPACT_ATOMS: atom_id res chain seq x y z
N LEU A 1 -10.23 -6.07 -1.61
CA LEU A 1 -9.75 -7.16 -0.74
C LEU A 1 -9.71 -6.79 0.74
N SER A 2 -9.23 -5.59 1.11
CA SER A 2 -8.98 -5.22 2.51
C SER A 2 -10.19 -5.35 3.44
N LEU A 3 -11.37 -4.85 3.05
CA LEU A 3 -12.58 -4.92 3.87
C LEU A 3 -12.95 -6.37 4.23
N ALA A 4 -12.93 -7.27 3.26
CA ALA A 4 -13.19 -8.69 3.48
C ALA A 4 -12.14 -9.31 4.42
N SER A 5 -10.87 -8.97 4.25
CA SER A 5 -9.79 -9.43 5.15
C SER A 5 -10.02 -8.96 6.59
N TYR A 6 -10.45 -7.71 6.81
CA TYR A 6 -10.74 -7.19 8.14
C TYR A 6 -11.86 -7.98 8.83
N THR A 7 -12.93 -8.28 8.09
CA THR A 7 -14.04 -9.10 8.60
C THR A 7 -13.60 -10.53 8.91
N LEU A 8 -12.72 -11.12 8.08
CA LEU A 8 -12.17 -12.45 8.33
C LEU A 8 -11.30 -12.50 9.59
N VAL A 9 -10.52 -11.44 9.89
CA VAL A 9 -9.77 -11.36 11.15
C VAL A 9 -10.71 -11.36 12.35
N ALA A 10 -11.86 -10.69 12.25
CA ALA A 10 -12.91 -10.65 13.28
C ALA A 10 -13.86 -11.87 13.29
N LEU A 11 -13.53 -12.97 12.60
CA LEU A 11 -14.44 -14.10 12.46
C LEU A 11 -14.81 -14.72 13.82
N ARG A 12 -13.88 -14.72 14.80
CA ARG A 12 -14.12 -15.17 16.17
C ARG A 12 -14.74 -14.04 17.01
N ARG A 13 -16.00 -13.69 16.72
CA ARG A 13 -16.72 -12.54 17.32
C ARG A 13 -16.73 -12.47 18.85
N ARG A 14 -16.60 -13.61 19.55
CA ARG A 14 -16.57 -13.68 21.03
C ARG A 14 -15.17 -13.53 21.63
N SER A 15 -14.12 -13.49 20.80
CA SER A 15 -12.74 -13.34 21.26
C SER A 15 -12.34 -11.88 21.25
N ASN A 16 -12.01 -11.34 22.43
CA ASN A 16 -11.54 -9.96 22.55
C ASN A 16 -10.25 -9.73 21.73
N VAL A 17 -9.34 -10.71 21.73
CA VAL A 17 -8.08 -10.64 20.96
C VAL A 17 -8.35 -10.55 19.46
N SER A 18 -9.26 -11.36 18.93
CA SER A 18 -9.62 -11.34 17.50
C SER A 18 -10.25 -10.01 17.09
N SER A 19 -11.15 -9.47 17.93
CA SER A 19 -11.80 -8.17 17.70
C SER A 19 -10.81 -7.01 17.77
N GLU A 20 -9.88 -7.02 18.73
CA GLU A 20 -8.83 -6.02 18.87
C GLU A 20 -7.91 -6.01 17.64
N SER A 21 -7.42 -7.18 17.23
CA SER A 21 -6.57 -7.30 16.04
C SER A 21 -7.28 -6.84 14.77
N ALA A 22 -8.57 -7.14 14.61
CA ALA A 22 -9.35 -6.65 13.48
C ALA A 22 -9.49 -5.13 13.49
N MET A 23 -9.73 -4.51 14.65
CA MET A 23 -9.82 -3.07 14.80
C MET A 23 -8.49 -2.38 14.46
N LYS A 24 -7.38 -2.89 15.00
CA LYS A 24 -6.03 -2.40 14.67
C LYS A 24 -5.77 -2.50 13.16
N TYR A 25 -6.12 -3.64 12.55
CA TYR A 25 -5.92 -3.84 11.11
C TYR A 25 -6.77 -2.88 10.27
N PHE A 26 -8.03 -2.69 10.65
CA PHE A 26 -8.95 -1.78 9.97
C PHE A 26 -8.45 -0.34 10.01
N ILE A 27 -8.11 0.18 11.20
CA ILE A 27 -7.68 1.58 11.38
C ILE A 27 -6.39 1.83 10.60
N LEU A 28 -5.36 1.00 10.83
CA LEU A 28 -4.07 1.17 10.14
C LEU A 28 -4.22 0.99 8.63
N GLY A 29 -5.07 0.06 8.21
CA GLY A 29 -5.33 -0.18 6.79
C GLY A 29 -6.18 0.88 6.11
N ALA A 30 -7.07 1.56 6.83
CA ALA A 30 -7.81 2.72 6.34
C ALA A 30 -6.87 3.92 6.14
N LEU A 31 -5.99 4.18 7.12
CA LEU A 31 -4.95 5.21 7.00
C LEU A 31 -4.02 4.96 5.82
N ALA A 32 -3.51 3.73 5.67
CA ALA A 32 -2.64 3.37 4.57
C ALA A 32 -3.34 3.47 3.20
N SER A 33 -4.62 3.10 3.12
CA SER A 33 -5.42 3.29 1.91
C SER A 33 -5.63 4.78 1.60
N GLY A 34 -5.82 5.61 2.64
CA GLY A 34 -5.90 7.07 2.51
C GLY A 34 -4.61 7.68 1.95
N LEU A 35 -3.45 7.27 2.47
CA LEU A 35 -2.14 7.68 1.95
C LEU A 35 -1.99 7.27 0.48
N LEU A 36 -2.27 6.01 0.14
CA LEU A 36 -2.19 5.52 -1.23
C LEU A 36 -3.08 6.33 -2.19
N LEU A 37 -4.34 6.56 -1.81
CA LEU A 37 -5.30 7.34 -2.61
C LEU A 37 -4.85 8.80 -2.75
N TYR A 38 -4.33 9.40 -1.68
CA TYR A 38 -3.84 10.78 -1.71
C TYR A 38 -2.60 10.92 -2.62
N GLY A 39 -1.67 9.97 -2.57
CA GLY A 39 -0.53 9.91 -3.49
C GLY A 39 -0.95 9.75 -4.96
N MET A 40 -1.92 8.88 -5.23
CA MET A 40 -2.50 8.76 -6.59
C MET A 40 -3.22 10.04 -7.03
N SER A 41 -3.91 10.72 -6.12
CA SER A 41 -4.55 12.02 -6.39
C SER A 41 -3.54 13.10 -6.77
N MET A 42 -2.41 13.18 -6.06
CA MET A 42 -1.31 14.10 -6.40
C MET A 42 -0.72 13.80 -7.78
N LEU A 43 -0.51 12.53 -8.09
CA LEU A 43 -0.02 12.10 -9.41
C LEU A 43 -1.00 12.43 -10.53
N TYR A 44 -2.29 12.20 -10.30
CA TYR A 44 -3.34 12.60 -11.23
C TYR A 44 -3.38 14.13 -11.41
N GLY A 45 -3.32 14.90 -10.32
CA GLY A 45 -3.30 16.37 -10.39
C GLY A 45 -2.08 16.93 -11.13
N ALA A 46 -0.95 16.22 -11.08
CA ALA A 46 0.28 16.60 -11.75
C ALA A 46 0.36 16.17 -13.22
N THR A 47 -0.21 15.01 -13.58
CA THR A 47 -0.08 14.41 -14.92
C THR A 47 -1.35 14.49 -15.77
N GLY A 48 -2.50 14.75 -15.16
CA GLY A 48 -3.82 14.75 -15.80
C GLY A 48 -4.32 13.37 -16.23
N SER A 49 -3.66 12.28 -15.84
CA SER A 49 -4.04 10.93 -16.24
C SER A 49 -3.87 9.89 -15.13
N LEU A 50 -4.64 8.80 -15.23
CA LEU A 50 -4.48 7.60 -14.42
C LEU A 50 -3.90 6.43 -15.22
N GLU A 51 -3.74 6.61 -16.53
CA GLU A 51 -3.16 5.61 -17.42
C GLU A 51 -1.64 5.60 -17.24
N LEU A 52 -1.08 4.49 -16.75
CA LEU A 52 0.33 4.43 -16.34
C LEU A 52 1.31 4.81 -17.46
N GLY A 53 1.02 4.47 -18.72
CA GLY A 53 1.85 4.88 -19.86
C GLY A 53 1.88 6.40 -20.05
N LYS A 54 0.72 7.06 -19.96
CA LYS A 54 0.63 8.53 -20.05
C LYS A 54 1.27 9.22 -18.85
N VAL A 55 1.13 8.64 -17.66
CA VAL A 55 1.80 9.11 -16.44
C VAL A 55 3.33 9.05 -16.63
N PHE A 56 3.85 7.93 -17.14
CA PHE A 56 5.27 7.77 -17.43
C PHE A 56 5.77 8.86 -18.40
N ASP A 57 5.06 9.06 -19.52
CA ASP A 57 5.46 10.04 -20.54
C ASP A 57 5.39 11.48 -19.99
N ALA A 58 4.35 11.82 -19.24
CA ALA A 58 4.19 13.14 -18.64
C ALA A 58 5.30 13.46 -17.63
N ILE A 59 5.69 12.50 -16.80
CA ILE A 59 6.80 12.68 -15.85
C ILE A 59 8.13 12.79 -16.60
N LYS A 60 8.34 11.98 -17.63
CA LYS A 60 9.57 11.97 -18.44
C LYS A 60 9.81 13.30 -19.16
N ASN A 61 8.74 14.00 -19.57
CA ASN A 61 8.84 15.30 -20.23
C ASN A 61 9.39 16.41 -19.30
N GLY A 62 9.35 16.22 -17.97
CA GLY A 62 10.04 17.07 -17.01
C GLY A 62 9.41 18.45 -16.73
N GLU A 63 8.26 18.76 -17.32
CA GLU A 63 7.54 20.04 -17.11
C GLU A 63 6.79 20.10 -15.77
N ILE A 64 6.74 18.98 -15.05
CA ILE A 64 5.97 18.82 -13.82
C ILE A 64 6.82 19.23 -12.60
N ASN A 65 6.18 19.88 -11.62
CA ASN A 65 6.80 20.18 -10.33
C ASN A 65 7.29 18.91 -9.61
N LYS A 66 8.61 18.73 -9.55
CA LYS A 66 9.27 17.58 -8.93
C LYS A 66 8.89 17.37 -7.46
N THR A 67 8.64 18.44 -6.70
CA THR A 67 8.26 18.34 -5.29
C THR A 67 6.93 17.61 -5.14
N ILE A 68 5.93 17.96 -5.96
CA ILE A 68 4.60 17.31 -5.93
C ILE A 68 4.73 15.83 -6.29
N LEU A 69 5.54 15.50 -7.30
CA LEU A 69 5.78 14.12 -7.70
C LEU A 69 6.44 13.30 -6.60
N VAL A 70 7.46 13.84 -5.93
CA VAL A 70 8.15 13.15 -4.82
C VAL A 70 7.19 12.92 -3.66
N PHE A 71 6.39 13.91 -3.25
CA PHE A 71 5.38 13.72 -2.21
C PHE A 71 4.33 12.65 -2.60
N GLY A 72 3.87 12.67 -3.85
CA GLY A 72 2.96 11.65 -4.37
C GLY A 72 3.55 10.25 -4.30
N VAL A 73 4.81 10.10 -4.71
CA VAL A 73 5.57 8.84 -4.63
C VAL A 73 5.73 8.37 -3.19
N VAL A 74 6.10 9.25 -2.24
CA VAL A 74 6.24 8.90 -0.82
C VAL A 74 4.94 8.29 -0.28
N PHE A 75 3.79 8.90 -0.57
CA PHE A 75 2.50 8.41 -0.10
C PHE A 75 2.08 7.08 -0.76
N ILE A 76 2.39 6.90 -2.05
CA ILE A 76 2.17 5.63 -2.73
C ILE A 76 3.04 4.53 -2.12
N VAL A 77 4.34 4.79 -1.93
CA VAL A 77 5.28 3.83 -1.34
C VAL A 77 4.86 3.48 0.08
N ALA A 78 4.42 4.44 0.89
CA ALA A 78 3.91 4.18 2.23
C ALA A 78 2.67 3.25 2.21
N GLY A 79 1.71 3.51 1.31
CA GLY A 79 0.52 2.67 1.14
C GLY A 79 0.84 1.26 0.68
N LEU A 80 1.76 1.11 -0.28
CA LEU A 80 2.23 -0.19 -0.77
C LEU A 80 3.05 -0.94 0.30
N GLY A 81 3.90 -0.22 1.03
CA GLY A 81 4.70 -0.77 2.13
C GLY A 81 3.84 -1.37 3.24
N PHE A 82 2.73 -0.70 3.59
CA PHE A 82 1.74 -1.24 4.51
C PHE A 82 1.13 -2.56 4.00
N LYS A 83 0.76 -2.63 2.71
CA LYS A 83 0.17 -3.84 2.11
C LYS A 83 1.12 -5.03 2.12
N LEU A 84 2.41 -4.77 1.90
CA LEU A 84 3.46 -5.80 1.96
C LEU A 84 3.82 -6.17 3.41
N GLY A 85 3.60 -5.27 4.36
CA GLY A 85 4.00 -5.43 5.76
C GLY A 85 5.51 -5.29 5.93
N VAL A 86 6.14 -4.40 5.17
CA VAL A 86 7.59 -4.10 5.25
C VAL A 86 7.86 -2.96 6.22
N ALA A 87 9.08 -2.89 6.77
CA ALA A 87 9.47 -1.77 7.62
C ALA A 87 9.47 -0.44 6.85
N PRO A 88 9.03 0.68 7.46
CA PRO A 88 8.53 0.83 8.85
C PRO A 88 7.02 0.55 9.03
N PHE A 89 6.30 0.10 8.01
CA PHE A 89 4.84 -0.06 8.00
C PHE A 89 4.33 -1.45 8.45
N HIS A 90 5.16 -2.25 9.12
CA HIS A 90 4.89 -3.65 9.47
C HIS A 90 4.14 -3.83 10.81
N MET A 91 3.86 -2.74 11.55
CA MET A 91 3.32 -2.78 12.92
C MET A 91 2.01 -3.56 13.06
N TRP A 92 1.21 -3.67 12.00
CA TRP A 92 -0.03 -4.43 12.02
C TRP A 92 0.19 -5.95 11.98
N VAL A 93 1.32 -6.43 11.44
CA VAL A 93 1.54 -7.84 11.10
C VAL A 93 1.52 -8.75 12.33
N PRO A 94 2.26 -8.47 13.42
CA PRO A 94 2.30 -9.38 14.58
C PRO A 94 0.92 -9.54 15.23
N ASP A 95 0.25 -8.43 15.52
CA ASP A 95 -1.05 -8.40 16.18
C ASP A 95 -2.14 -9.10 15.35
N VAL A 96 -2.12 -8.89 14.03
CA VAL A 96 -3.11 -9.51 13.13
C VAL A 96 -2.84 -11.00 12.95
N TYR A 97 -1.58 -11.41 12.87
CA TYR A 97 -1.25 -12.82 12.71
C TYR A 97 -1.59 -13.61 13.96
N GLN A 98 -1.33 -13.03 15.14
CA GLN A 98 -1.65 -13.66 16.42
C GLN A 98 -3.16 -13.71 16.70
N GLY A 99 -3.90 -12.62 16.42
CA GLY A 99 -5.31 -12.53 16.77
C GLY A 99 -6.28 -13.16 15.76
N SER A 100 -5.83 -13.44 14.52
CA SER A 100 -6.67 -14.05 13.50
C SER A 100 -6.75 -15.58 13.65
N PRO A 101 -7.85 -16.22 13.19
CA PRO A 101 -7.86 -17.68 13.04
C PRO A 101 -6.74 -18.13 12.09
N THR A 102 -6.07 -19.23 12.40
CA THR A 102 -4.88 -19.71 11.65
C THR A 102 -5.11 -19.80 10.13
N ALA A 103 -6.29 -20.27 9.69
CA ALA A 103 -6.64 -20.32 8.27
C ALA A 103 -6.70 -18.92 7.62
N VAL A 104 -7.16 -17.91 8.36
CA VAL A 104 -7.19 -16.51 7.91
C VAL A 104 -5.79 -15.92 7.89
N THR A 105 -4.95 -16.25 8.87
CA THR A 105 -3.53 -15.86 8.88
C THR A 105 -2.82 -16.36 7.62
N LEU A 106 -3.01 -17.64 7.27
CA LEU A 106 -2.45 -18.23 6.06
C LEU A 106 -2.94 -17.52 4.79
N LEU A 107 -4.24 -17.22 4.71
CA LEU A 107 -4.80 -16.47 3.60
C LEU A 107 -4.17 -15.08 3.48
N ILE A 108 -4.08 -14.32 4.57
CA ILE A 108 -3.53 -12.95 4.59
C ILE A 108 -2.03 -12.94 4.27
N ALA A 109 -1.28 -13.95 4.75
CA ALA A 109 0.14 -14.09 4.48
C ALA A 109 0.46 -14.55 3.05
N GLY A 110 -0.48 -15.19 2.37
CA GLY A 110 -0.30 -15.73 1.02
C GLY A 110 -0.74 -14.77 -0.09
N ALA A 111 -1.89 -15.07 -0.71
CA ALA A 111 -2.33 -14.45 -1.97
C ALA A 111 -2.38 -12.90 -1.96
N PRO A 112 -2.86 -12.20 -0.91
CA PRO A 112 -2.87 -10.75 -0.86
C PRO A 112 -1.47 -10.14 -0.95
N LYS A 113 -0.45 -10.79 -0.37
CA LYS A 113 0.94 -10.31 -0.46
C LYS A 113 1.50 -10.44 -1.86
N VAL A 114 1.22 -11.55 -2.55
CA VAL A 114 1.62 -11.73 -3.96
C VAL A 114 0.94 -10.69 -4.86
N ALA A 115 -0.36 -10.45 -4.66
CA ALA A 115 -1.09 -9.42 -5.39
C ALA A 115 -0.56 -8.02 -5.10
N ALA A 116 -0.24 -7.71 -3.84
CA ALA A 116 0.37 -6.44 -3.46
C ALA A 116 1.75 -6.26 -4.11
N PHE A 117 2.57 -7.30 -4.15
CA PHE A 117 3.87 -7.27 -4.81
C PHE A 117 3.76 -7.02 -6.32
N ALA A 118 2.85 -7.73 -7.00
CA ALA A 118 2.57 -7.50 -8.41
C ALA A 118 2.07 -6.07 -8.68
N MET A 119 1.21 -5.53 -7.80
CA MET A 119 0.74 -4.15 -7.87
C MET A 119 1.88 -3.15 -7.68
N THR A 120 2.81 -3.40 -6.75
CA THR A 120 3.99 -2.56 -6.52
C THR A 120 4.86 -2.50 -7.77
N LEU A 121 5.15 -3.64 -8.39
CA LEU A 121 5.91 -3.68 -9.65
C LEU A 121 5.21 -2.90 -10.74
N ARG A 122 3.90 -3.13 -10.92
CA ARG A 122 3.12 -2.45 -11.94
C ARG A 122 3.12 -0.93 -11.78
N ILE A 123 2.94 -0.41 -10.56
CA ILE A 123 2.90 1.03 -10.33
C ILE A 123 4.30 1.65 -10.40
N LEU A 124 5.28 1.09 -9.67
CA LEU A 124 6.61 1.70 -9.53
C LEU A 124 7.47 1.52 -10.79
N VAL A 125 7.40 0.37 -11.44
CA VAL A 125 8.25 0.05 -12.59
C VAL A 125 7.62 0.43 -13.92
N GLU A 126 6.32 0.20 -14.13
CA GLU A 126 5.69 0.60 -15.41
C GLU A 126 5.30 2.09 -15.42
N GLY A 127 4.78 2.62 -14.31
CA GLY A 127 4.30 4.01 -14.25
C GLY A 127 5.32 5.03 -13.76
N LEU A 128 6.11 4.70 -12.73
CA LEU A 128 6.93 5.67 -11.99
C LEU A 128 8.43 5.45 -12.14
N LEU A 129 8.87 4.72 -13.17
CA LEU A 129 10.28 4.49 -13.46
C LEU A 129 11.11 5.78 -13.62
N PRO A 130 10.60 6.88 -14.20
CA PRO A 130 11.37 8.14 -14.26
C PRO A 130 11.72 8.71 -12.87
N LEU A 131 11.02 8.28 -11.82
CA LEU A 131 11.27 8.63 -10.42
C LEU A 131 11.99 7.50 -9.66
N ALA A 132 12.64 6.57 -10.37
CA ALA A 132 13.32 5.41 -9.79
C ALA A 132 14.30 5.78 -8.67
N PHE A 133 15.09 6.83 -8.88
CA PHE A 133 16.04 7.28 -7.87
C PHE A 133 15.36 7.67 -6.56
N ASP A 134 14.15 8.24 -6.61
CA ASP A 134 13.43 8.69 -5.42
C ASP A 134 12.85 7.49 -4.65
N TRP A 135 12.11 6.58 -5.32
CA TRP A 135 11.47 5.47 -4.62
C TRP A 135 12.39 4.29 -4.29
N GLN A 136 13.48 4.07 -5.04
CA GLN A 136 14.43 2.99 -4.71
C GLN A 136 15.10 3.25 -3.36
N ASN A 137 15.52 4.49 -3.11
CA ASN A 137 16.13 4.88 -1.83
C ASN A 137 15.19 4.66 -0.63
N MET A 138 13.87 4.75 -0.84
CA MET A 138 12.88 4.48 0.21
C MET A 138 12.70 2.98 0.51
N LEU A 139 13.03 2.11 -0.44
CA LEU A 139 12.87 0.66 -0.36
C LEU A 139 14.19 -0.10 -0.11
N ILE A 140 15.32 0.59 -0.21
CA ILE A 140 16.63 0.06 0.17
C ILE A 140 16.62 -0.22 1.67
N VAL A 141 16.98 -1.46 2.02
CA VAL A 141 17.19 -1.96 3.37
C VAL A 141 18.61 -2.52 3.44
#